data_AF-A0A0M2R9W8-F1
#
_entry.id   AF-A0A0M2R9W8-F1
#
_cell.length_a   1.000
_cell.length_b   1.000
_cell.length_c   1.000
_cell.angle_alpha   90.00
_cell.angle_beta   90.00
_cell.angle_gamma   90.00
#
_symmetry.space_group_name_H-M   'P 1'
#
loop_
_entity.id
_entity.type
_entity.pdbx_description
1 polymer ?
#
loop_
_entity_poly.entity_id
_entity_poly.type
_entity_poly.pdbx_seq_one_letter_code
_entity_poly.pdbx_strand_id
1 'polypeptide(L)' 'MGWVLFFAGLVGVAFGMWGMYTDAGRVRFDEMDGLYPMFSALAGGILIIVSIIVIYYRSR' A
#
# COMPACT_ATOMS: atom_id res chain seq x y z
N MET A 1 9.32 7.30 -12.72
CA MET A 1 8.63 7.85 -11.54
C MET A 1 7.23 7.25 -11.36
N GLY A 2 6.28 7.40 -12.30
CA GLY A 2 4.92 6.84 -12.17
C GLY A 2 4.88 5.34 -11.81
N TRP A 3 5.58 4.50 -12.57
CA TRP A 3 5.68 3.07 -12.26
C TRP A 3 6.28 2.74 -10.88
N VAL A 4 7.21 3.55 -10.40
CA VAL A 4 7.81 3.36 -9.05
C VAL A 4 6.75 3.60 -7.98
N LEU A 5 5.94 4.66 -8.12
CA LEU A 5 4.83 4.94 -7.21
C LEU A 5 3.77 3.84 -7.26
N PHE A 6 3.49 3.29 -8.44
CA PHE A 6 2.55 2.18 -8.60
C PHE A 6 3.00 0.93 -7.84
N PHE A 7 4.25 0.50 -8.04
CA PHE A 7 4.79 -0.68 -7.36
C PHE A 7 4.95 -0.46 -5.84
N ALA A 8 5.42 0.72 -5.41
CA ALA A 8 5.47 1.06 -3.99
C ALA A 8 4.08 1.03 -3.36
N GLY A 9 3.07 1.55 -4.06
CA GLY A 9 1.70 1.51 -3.63
C GLY A 9 1.13 0.09 -3.52
N LEU A 10 1.43 -0.77 -4.49
CA LEU A 10 1.06 -2.20 -4.45
C LEU A 10 1.68 -2.91 -3.25
N VAL A 11 2.96 -2.67 -2.95
CA VAL A 11 3.62 -3.24 -1.77
C VAL A 11 2.94 -2.75 -0.48
N GLY A 12 2.62 -1.46 -0.38
CA GLY A 12 1.92 -0.90 0.79
C GLY A 12 0.54 -1.50 1.03
N VAL A 13 -0.23 -1.71 -0.05
CA VAL A 13 -1.55 -2.39 0.00
C VAL A 13 -1.38 -3.86 0.36
N ALA A 14 -0.47 -4.58 -0.28
CA ALA A 14 -0.22 -5.99 -0.01
C ALA A 14 0.24 -6.22 1.43
N PHE A 15 1.11 -5.35 1.96
CA PHE A 15 1.55 -5.39 3.35
C PHE A 15 0.38 -5.16 4.32
N GLY A 16 -0.45 -4.14 4.08
CA GLY A 16 -1.61 -3.88 4.94
C GLY A 16 -2.64 -5.01 4.91
N MET A 17 -2.93 -5.57 3.73
CA MET A 17 -3.79 -6.75 3.60
C MET A 17 -3.21 -7.97 4.30
N TRP A 18 -1.89 -8.18 4.17
CA TRP A 18 -1.22 -9.35 4.73
C TRP A 18 -1.50 -9.49 6.22
N GLY A 19 -1.30 -8.48 7.06
CA GLY A 19 -1.60 -8.69 8.49
C GLY A 19 -2.99 -8.32 8.97
N MET A 20 -3.85 -7.73 8.11
CA MET A 20 -5.28 -7.74 8.41
C MET A 20 -5.88 -9.15 8.24
N TYR A 21 -5.42 -9.89 7.23
CA TYR A 21 -6.09 -11.12 6.79
C TYR A 21 -5.32 -12.43 7.03
N THR A 22 -4.04 -12.39 7.40
CA THR A 22 -3.27 -13.60 7.72
C THR A 22 -2.96 -13.69 9.20
N ASP A 23 -2.91 -14.92 9.75
CA ASP A 23 -2.63 -15.14 11.17
C ASP A 23 -1.20 -14.71 11.54
N ALA A 24 -0.23 -15.02 10.68
CA ALA A 24 1.17 -14.62 10.87
C ALA A 24 1.34 -13.09 10.87
N GLY A 25 0.60 -12.39 10.01
CA GLY A 25 0.61 -10.94 9.99
C GLY A 25 -0.13 -10.36 11.19
N ARG A 26 -1.27 -10.93 11.59
CA ARG A 26 -2.06 -10.45 12.73
C ARG A 26 -1.27 -10.44 14.04
N VAL A 27 -0.48 -11.49 14.30
CA VAL A 27 0.43 -11.55 15.48
C VAL A 27 1.44 -10.41 15.46
N ARG A 28 2.07 -10.15 14.31
CA ARG A 28 3.00 -9.01 14.15
C ARG A 28 2.29 -7.65 14.16
N PHE A 29 0.98 -7.63 13.91
CA PHE A 29 0.17 -6.41 13.84
C PHE A 29 -0.32 -5.99 15.21
N ASP A 30 -0.65 -6.95 16.08
CA ASP A 30 -0.97 -6.70 17.48
C ASP A 30 0.24 -6.11 18.22
N GLU A 31 1.47 -6.51 17.84
CA GLU A 31 2.72 -5.88 18.32
C GLU A 31 2.92 -4.43 17.81
N MET A 32 2.19 -4.03 16.77
CA MET A 32 2.30 -2.73 16.09
C MET A 32 1.07 -1.81 16.33
N ASP A 33 0.30 -2.04 17.39
CA ASP A 33 -0.95 -1.32 17.70
C ASP A 33 -2.02 -1.34 16.58
N GLY A 34 -1.90 -2.24 15.59
CA GLY A 34 -2.85 -2.39 14.47
C GLY A 34 -2.99 -1.19 13.52
N LEU A 35 -2.42 -0.03 13.84
CA LEU A 35 -2.58 1.25 13.13
C LEU A 35 -1.68 1.34 11.89
N TYR A 36 -0.40 0.98 12.02
CA TYR A 36 0.58 1.11 10.92
C TYR A 36 0.18 0.38 9.63
N PRO A 37 -0.41 -0.83 9.68
CA PRO A 37 -0.77 -1.54 8.47
C PRO A 37 -2.01 -0.99 7.76
N MET A 38 -2.96 -0.46 8.53
CA MET A 38 -4.11 0.25 7.97
C MET A 38 -3.64 1.52 7.25
N PHE A 39 -2.73 2.28 7.87
CA PHE A 39 -2.11 3.44 7.22
C PHE A 39 -1.25 3.07 6.01
N SER A 40 -0.55 1.93 6.05
CA SER A 40 0.21 1.41 4.90
C SER A 40 -0.71 1.07 3.73
N ALA A 41 -1.83 0.38 3.96
CA ALA A 41 -2.80 0.08 2.92
C ALA A 41 -3.40 1.36 2.32
N LEU A 42 -3.77 2.32 3.17
CA LEU A 42 -4.33 3.60 2.75
C LEU A 42 -3.33 4.42 1.93
N ALA A 43 -2.11 4.59 2.43
CA ALA A 43 -1.04 5.29 1.74
C ALA A 43 -0.70 4.60 0.41
N GLY A 44 -0.67 3.27 0.40
CA GLY A 44 -0.45 2.48 -0.81
C GLY A 44 -1.53 2.69 -1.86
N GLY A 45 -2.81 2.73 -1.46
CA GLY A 45 -3.93 3.06 -2.35
C GLY A 45 -3.82 4.45 -2.95
N ILE A 46 -3.46 5.46 -2.15
CA ILE A 46 -3.23 6.83 -2.62
C ILE A 46 -2.10 6.86 -3.66
N LEU A 47 -0.98 6.17 -3.39
CA LEU A 47 0.16 6.09 -4.30
C LEU A 47 -0.22 5.45 -5.64
N ILE A 48 -1.06 4.41 -5.63
CA ILE A 48 -1.59 3.79 -6.86
C ILE A 48 -2.39 4.82 -7.66
N ILE A 49 -3.31 5.55 -7.02
CA ILE A 49 -4.13 6.58 -7.71
C ILE A 49 -3.24 7.67 -8.33
N VAL A 50 -2.31 8.22 -7.55
CA VAL A 50 -1.36 9.24 -8.03
C VAL A 50 -0.51 8.68 -9.18
N SER A 51 -0.07 7.43 -9.09
CA SER A 51 0.72 6.80 -10.14
C SER A 51 -0.03 6.68 -11.46
N ILE A 52 -1.31 6.29 -11.42
CA ILE A 52 -2.18 6.19 -12.60
C ILE A 52 -2.31 7.56 -13.26
N ILE A 53 -2.57 8.60 -12.46
CA ILE A 53 -2.65 9.99 -12.94
C ILE A 53 -1.33 10.38 -13.63
N VAL A 54 -0.19 10.17 -12.97
CA VAL A 54 1.13 10.54 -13.52
C VAL A 54 1.44 9.77 -14.81
N ILE A 55 1.16 8.47 -14.86
CA ILE A 55 1.40 7.64 -16.06
C ILE A 55 0.50 8.14 -17.20
N TYR A 56 -0.77 8.42 -16.92
CA TYR A 56 -1.73 8.90 -17.92
C TYR A 56 -1.29 10.21 -18.56
N TYR A 57 -0.98 11.23 -17.74
CA TYR A 57 -0.58 12.54 -18.25
C TYR A 57 0.79 12.55 -18.94
N ARG A 58 1.70 11.64 -18.58
CA ARG A 58 3.00 11.50 -19.25
C ARG A 58 2.92 10.75 -20.57
N SER A 59 1.87 9.96 -20.78
CA SER A 59 1.69 9.15 -21.99
C SER A 59 0.87 9.87 -23.07
N ARG A 60 0.39 11.08 -22.79
CA ARG A 60 -0.15 12.04 -23.76
C ARG A 60 0.95 12.99 -24.23
#